data_AF-A0A3C0TL90-F1
#
_entry.id   AF-A0A3C0TL90-F1
#
_cell.length_a   1.000
_cell.length_b   1.000
_cell.length_c   1.000
_cell.angle_alpha   90.00
_cell.angle_beta   90.00
_cell.angle_gamma   90.00
#
_symmetry.space_group_name_H-M   'P 1'
#
loop_
_entity.id
_entity.type
_entity.pdbx_description
1 polymer ?
#
loop_
_entity_poly.entity_id
_entity_poly.type
_entity_poly.pdbx_seq_one_letter_code
_entity_poly.pdbx_strand_id
1 'polypeptide(L)'
;MNHKQYHRIVLIVMLVGLVLGPFVINAIGPTSAGNEDLTPINLTLIEQIVITAAAFVVKPLYQIISLAIVILLWKRTDPDLAAIRRAMLAFFIGENACALNYLVFHEGSLLLEFIHTYGMVVCFGLVVYALMEAFDNRVFNFSQGEKKCVLLPLCGRCYKYSEVRCNLRYIFLMVVPVTAAIALVPLTASLGNKLYAGNVFGNAVVFGHPLLYQFLEVRLYPWASLPFFALSFLLLLLSKESGFGASKIFYAMGVGLLGFSLMRFFFYWGYQKNPLWADRWEEITEFLFIAVVFWIVLRVRAVSQQLEPKRGYSSAGS
;
A
#
# COMPACT_ATOMS: atom_id res chain seq x y z
N MET A 1 17.07 -19.28 5.74
CA MET A 1 15.91 -19.22 6.66
C MET A 1 14.67 -19.67 5.89
N ASN A 2 13.81 -20.51 6.47
CA ASN A 2 12.76 -21.17 5.70
C ASN A 2 11.58 -20.21 5.46
N HIS A 3 10.88 -20.31 4.32
CA HIS A 3 9.76 -19.41 3.94
C HIS A 3 8.71 -19.26 5.05
N LYS A 4 8.50 -20.32 5.85
CA LYS A 4 7.62 -20.32 7.03
C LYS A 4 8.06 -19.38 8.18
N GLN A 5 9.37 -19.24 8.43
CA GLN A 5 9.88 -18.35 9.48
C GLN A 5 9.70 -16.89 9.09
N TYR A 6 9.94 -16.53 7.83
CA TYR A 6 9.68 -15.17 7.32
C TYR A 6 8.21 -14.78 7.45
N HIS A 7 7.32 -15.70 7.11
CA HIS A 7 5.90 -15.50 7.21
C HIS A 7 5.45 -15.18 8.64
N ARG A 8 6.11 -15.78 9.66
CA ARG A 8 5.87 -15.47 11.08
C ARG A 8 6.38 -14.10 11.48
N ILE A 9 7.56 -13.70 11.01
CA ILE A 9 8.13 -12.38 11.33
C ILE A 9 7.24 -11.26 10.78
N VAL A 10 6.80 -11.37 9.52
CA VAL A 10 5.89 -10.39 8.91
C VAL A 10 4.59 -10.29 9.71
N LEU A 11 4.03 -11.44 10.12
CA LEU A 11 2.80 -11.49 10.91
C LEU A 11 2.98 -10.87 12.29
N ILE A 12 4.13 -11.09 12.94
CA ILE A 12 4.48 -10.49 14.23
C ILE A 12 4.64 -8.99 14.08
N VAL A 13 5.37 -8.49 13.08
CA VAL A 13 5.54 -7.04 12.90
C VAL A 13 4.20 -6.37 12.56
N MET A 14 3.37 -7.03 11.75
CA MET A 14 2.00 -6.56 11.50
C MET A 14 1.19 -6.50 12.81
N LEU A 15 1.17 -7.58 13.59
CA LEU A 15 0.49 -7.64 14.90
C LEU A 15 1.00 -6.57 15.87
N VAL A 16 2.31 -6.39 15.97
CA VAL A 16 2.92 -5.40 16.85
C VAL A 16 2.53 -3.99 16.42
N GLY A 17 2.53 -3.67 15.12
CA GLY A 17 2.03 -2.38 14.63
C GLY A 17 0.54 -2.17 14.95
N LEU A 18 -0.27 -3.23 14.80
CA LEU A 18 -1.71 -3.21 15.04
C LEU A 18 -2.07 -3.08 16.53
N VAL A 19 -1.22 -3.59 17.43
CA VAL A 19 -1.41 -3.49 18.88
C VAL A 19 -0.82 -2.20 19.43
N LEU A 20 0.41 -1.84 19.06
CA LEU A 20 1.09 -0.66 19.61
C LEU A 20 0.46 0.65 19.14
N GLY A 21 -0.08 0.71 17.91
CA GLY A 21 -0.73 1.92 17.39
C GLY A 21 -1.89 2.41 18.27
N PRO A 22 -2.91 1.57 18.56
CA PRO A 22 -4.00 1.93 19.47
C PRO A 22 -3.52 2.29 20.88
N PHE A 23 -2.48 1.64 21.39
CA PHE A 23 -1.89 2.00 22.69
C PHE A 23 -1.25 3.39 22.67
N VAL A 24 -0.53 3.74 21.61
CA VAL A 24 0.06 5.09 21.44
C VAL A 24 -1.04 6.13 21.28
N ILE A 25 -2.09 5.85 20.49
CA ILE A 25 -3.23 6.75 20.30
C ILE A 25 -3.98 6.97 21.62
N ASN A 26 -4.25 5.92 22.39
CA ASN A 26 -4.89 6.03 23.69
C ASN A 26 -4.00 6.74 24.73
N ALA A 27 -2.68 6.56 24.66
CA ALA A 27 -1.74 7.21 25.56
C ALA A 27 -1.56 8.71 25.29
N ILE A 28 -1.75 9.16 24.05
CA ILE A 28 -1.72 10.58 23.68
C ILE A 28 -3.00 11.30 24.16
N GLY A 29 -4.04 10.54 24.52
CA GLY A 29 -5.33 11.04 24.99
C GLY A 29 -6.11 11.75 23.88
N PRO A 30 -7.44 11.89 24.02
CA PRO A 30 -8.16 12.85 23.21
C PRO A 30 -7.62 14.22 23.62
N THR A 31 -6.68 14.78 22.86
CA THR A 31 -6.46 16.22 22.91
C THR A 31 -7.82 16.79 22.59
N SER A 32 -8.50 17.31 23.63
CA SER A 32 -9.73 18.08 23.51
C SER A 32 -9.59 18.90 22.25
N ALA A 33 -10.43 18.61 21.23
CA ALA A 33 -10.50 19.36 19.99
C ALA A 33 -10.74 20.82 20.39
N GLY A 34 -9.65 21.53 20.60
CA GLY A 34 -9.65 22.70 21.45
C GLY A 34 -10.10 23.84 20.60
N ASN A 35 -11.41 24.13 20.59
CA ASN A 35 -12.03 25.21 19.81
C ASN A 35 -11.24 25.51 18.53
N GLU A 36 -10.99 24.50 17.70
CA GLU A 36 -10.20 24.72 16.50
C GLU A 36 -11.01 25.66 15.62
N ASP A 37 -10.40 26.79 15.22
CA ASP A 37 -11.04 27.79 14.38
C ASP A 37 -11.40 27.17 13.03
N LEU A 38 -12.61 26.61 12.95
CA LEU A 38 -13.19 26.08 11.72
C LEU A 38 -13.35 27.25 10.75
N THR A 39 -12.61 27.21 9.66
CA THR A 39 -12.74 28.22 8.61
C THR A 39 -13.98 27.89 7.77
N PRO A 40 -15.03 28.73 7.76
CA PRO A 40 -16.22 28.43 6.97
C PRO A 40 -15.89 28.50 5.47
N ILE A 41 -16.41 27.54 4.70
CA ILE A 41 -16.30 27.51 3.24
C ILE A 41 -17.69 27.39 2.60
N ASN A 42 -17.88 28.11 1.50
CA ASN A 42 -19.10 28.03 0.70
C ASN A 42 -18.83 27.15 -0.52
N LEU A 43 -19.48 25.99 -0.57
CA LEU A 43 -19.34 25.04 -1.68
C LEU A 43 -20.34 25.33 -2.79
N THR A 44 -19.86 25.40 -4.02
CA THR A 44 -20.71 25.46 -5.21
C THR A 44 -21.52 24.17 -5.37
N LEU A 45 -22.63 24.23 -6.11
CA LEU A 45 -23.43 23.03 -6.42
C LEU A 45 -22.60 21.93 -7.07
N ILE A 46 -21.66 22.31 -7.95
CA ILE A 46 -20.76 21.35 -8.62
C ILE A 46 -19.85 20.66 -7.61
N GLU A 47 -19.25 21.40 -6.68
CA GLU A 47 -18.39 20.84 -5.63
C GLU A 47 -19.17 19.89 -4.71
N GLN A 48 -20.41 20.23 -4.36
CA GLN A 48 -21.28 19.36 -3.56
C GLN A 48 -21.63 18.06 -4.31
N ILE A 49 -21.94 18.12 -5.61
CA ILE A 49 -22.16 16.92 -6.43
C ILE A 49 -20.89 16.07 -6.49
N VAL A 50 -19.73 16.70 -6.68
CA VAL A 50 -18.44 16.03 -6.82
C VAL A 50 -18.07 15.28 -5.53
N ILE A 51 -18.14 15.92 -4.37
CA ILE A 51 -17.79 15.27 -3.09
C ILE A 51 -18.78 14.15 -2.76
N THR A 52 -20.06 14.35 -3.07
CA THR A 52 -21.11 13.33 -2.87
C THR A 52 -20.86 12.12 -3.80
N ALA A 53 -20.53 12.35 -5.06
CA ALA A 53 -20.20 11.28 -6.00
C ALA A 53 -18.92 10.53 -5.58
N ALA A 54 -17.90 11.23 -5.08
CA ALA A 54 -16.69 10.61 -4.57
C ALA A 54 -17.01 9.67 -3.39
N ALA A 55 -17.74 10.16 -2.38
CA ALA A 55 -18.07 9.41 -1.17
C ALA A 55 -19.05 8.26 -1.39
N PHE A 56 -20.10 8.44 -2.21
CA PHE A 56 -21.21 7.49 -2.32
C PHE A 56 -21.23 6.67 -3.62
N VAL A 57 -20.41 7.01 -4.61
CA VAL A 57 -20.33 6.25 -5.87
C VAL A 57 -18.94 5.67 -6.08
N VAL A 58 -17.90 6.52 -6.04
CA VAL A 58 -16.53 6.09 -6.33
C VAL A 58 -16.01 5.15 -5.24
N LYS A 59 -16.15 5.52 -3.96
CA LYS A 59 -15.72 4.71 -2.82
C LYS A 59 -16.35 3.32 -2.75
N PRO A 60 -17.69 3.19 -2.75
CA PRO A 60 -18.31 1.87 -2.76
C PRO A 60 -17.92 1.02 -3.97
N LEU A 61 -17.74 1.65 -5.14
CA LEU A 61 -17.35 0.93 -6.35
C LEU A 61 -15.97 0.28 -6.24
N TYR A 62 -14.93 1.03 -5.82
CA TYR A 62 -13.62 0.41 -5.66
C TYR A 62 -13.57 -0.59 -4.50
N GLN A 63 -14.39 -0.41 -3.45
CA GLN A 63 -14.49 -1.37 -2.35
C GLN A 63 -15.04 -2.71 -2.84
N ILE A 64 -16.10 -2.69 -3.65
CA ILE A 64 -16.68 -3.89 -4.28
C ILE A 64 -15.67 -4.55 -5.22
N ILE A 65 -14.96 -3.78 -6.05
CA ILE A 65 -13.93 -4.34 -6.95
C ILE A 65 -12.79 -4.98 -6.15
N SER A 66 -12.34 -4.34 -5.07
CA SER A 66 -11.31 -4.88 -4.18
C SER A 66 -11.74 -6.23 -3.59
N LEU A 67 -12.98 -6.32 -3.08
CA LEU A 67 -13.54 -7.58 -2.57
C LEU A 67 -13.67 -8.64 -3.69
N ALA A 68 -14.08 -8.25 -4.89
CA ALA A 68 -14.13 -9.15 -6.03
C ALA A 68 -12.75 -9.73 -6.35
N ILE A 69 -11.68 -8.92 -6.31
CA ILE A 69 -10.30 -9.42 -6.48
C ILE A 69 -9.96 -10.45 -5.40
N VAL A 70 -10.30 -10.17 -4.13
CA VAL A 70 -10.07 -11.12 -3.02
C VAL A 70 -10.72 -12.47 -3.30
N ILE A 71 -11.97 -12.47 -3.74
CA ILE A 71 -12.74 -13.67 -4.07
C ILE A 71 -12.11 -14.40 -5.27
N LEU A 72 -11.77 -13.68 -6.34
CA LEU A 72 -11.16 -14.23 -7.56
C LEU A 72 -9.82 -14.91 -7.28
N LEU A 73 -9.05 -14.37 -6.33
CA LEU A 73 -7.74 -14.90 -5.94
C LEU A 73 -7.81 -15.85 -4.73
N TRP A 74 -8.99 -16.19 -4.21
CA TRP A 74 -9.16 -16.91 -2.95
C TRP A 74 -8.41 -18.25 -2.89
N LYS A 75 -8.32 -18.95 -4.02
CA LYS A 75 -7.63 -20.26 -4.12
C LYS A 75 -6.20 -20.16 -4.66
N ARG A 76 -5.71 -18.96 -5.00
CA ARG A 76 -4.37 -18.79 -5.56
C ARG A 76 -3.31 -18.81 -4.46
N THR A 77 -2.27 -19.60 -4.68
CA THR A 77 -1.14 -19.79 -3.76
C THR A 77 0.17 -19.22 -4.29
N ASP A 78 0.21 -18.78 -5.56
CA ASP A 78 1.36 -18.10 -6.12
C ASP A 78 1.71 -16.88 -5.26
N PRO A 79 2.99 -16.68 -4.86
CA PRO A 79 3.36 -15.66 -3.87
C PRO A 79 2.88 -14.25 -4.21
N ASP A 80 2.98 -13.87 -5.49
CA ASP A 80 2.55 -12.57 -6.00
C ASP A 80 1.02 -12.39 -5.92
N LEU A 81 0.25 -13.36 -6.42
CA LEU A 81 -1.22 -13.31 -6.37
C LEU A 81 -1.75 -13.43 -4.94
N ALA A 82 -1.10 -14.23 -4.10
CA ALA A 82 -1.45 -14.35 -2.69
C ALA A 82 -1.20 -13.03 -1.94
N ALA A 83 -0.14 -12.29 -2.30
CA ALA A 83 0.13 -10.96 -1.78
C ALA A 83 -0.90 -9.93 -2.26
N ILE A 84 -1.25 -9.90 -3.55
CA ILE A 84 -2.34 -9.04 -4.06
C ILE A 84 -3.66 -9.32 -3.33
N ARG A 85 -4.05 -10.59 -3.15
CA ARG A 85 -5.26 -10.94 -2.39
C ARG A 85 -5.25 -10.33 -1.00
N ARG A 86 -4.13 -10.43 -0.28
CA ARG A 86 -4.00 -9.87 1.08
C ARG A 86 -3.97 -8.34 1.06
N ALA A 87 -3.36 -7.73 0.05
CA ALA A 87 -3.34 -6.28 -0.14
C ALA A 87 -4.77 -5.74 -0.33
N MET A 88 -5.56 -6.39 -1.20
CA MET A 88 -6.95 -6.01 -1.45
C MET A 88 -7.83 -6.23 -0.22
N LEU A 89 -7.59 -7.30 0.55
CA LEU A 89 -8.28 -7.51 1.82
C LEU A 89 -7.95 -6.41 2.84
N ALA A 90 -6.67 -6.02 2.98
CA ALA A 90 -6.26 -4.95 3.87
C ALA A 90 -6.87 -3.59 3.45
N PHE A 91 -6.85 -3.30 2.15
CA PHE A 91 -7.50 -2.12 1.58
C PHE A 91 -9.01 -2.10 1.87
N PHE A 92 -9.71 -3.21 1.60
CA PHE A 92 -11.14 -3.31 1.86
C PHE A 92 -11.48 -3.09 3.33
N ILE A 93 -10.72 -3.68 4.25
CA ILE A 93 -10.92 -3.48 5.70
C ILE A 93 -10.67 -2.03 6.09
N GLY A 94 -9.57 -1.43 5.61
CA GLY A 94 -9.23 -0.03 5.90
C GLY A 94 -10.30 0.93 5.41
N GLU A 95 -10.75 0.77 4.17
CA GLU A 95 -11.78 1.62 3.57
C GLU A 95 -13.16 1.46 4.20
N ASN A 96 -13.52 0.26 4.66
CA ASN A 96 -14.73 0.08 5.45
C ASN A 96 -14.62 0.72 6.84
N ALA A 97 -13.42 0.77 7.44
CA ALA A 97 -13.21 1.51 8.68
C ALA A 97 -13.37 3.02 8.48
N CYS A 98 -12.84 3.58 7.38
CA CYS A 98 -13.07 4.97 6.98
C CYS A 98 -14.57 5.25 6.80
N ALA A 99 -15.27 4.43 6.02
CA ALA A 99 -16.72 4.58 5.81
C ALA A 99 -17.53 4.48 7.12
N LEU A 100 -17.17 3.57 8.02
CA LEU A 100 -17.82 3.44 9.33
C LEU A 100 -17.54 4.66 10.22
N ASN A 101 -16.31 5.18 10.19
CA ASN A 101 -15.94 6.40 10.92
C ASN A 101 -16.78 7.58 10.46
N TYR A 102 -16.91 7.75 9.15
CA TYR A 102 -17.73 8.80 8.54
C TYR A 102 -19.23 8.67 8.88
N LEU A 103 -19.81 7.49 8.65
CA LEU A 103 -21.26 7.28 8.76
C LEU A 103 -21.79 7.21 10.19
N VAL A 104 -21.00 6.69 11.14
CA VAL A 104 -21.45 6.42 12.51
C VAL A 104 -20.82 7.36 13.54
N PHE A 105 -19.56 7.73 13.34
CA PHE A 105 -18.79 8.49 14.32
C PHE A 105 -18.53 9.94 13.88
N HIS A 106 -19.05 10.36 12.73
CA HIS A 106 -18.81 11.69 12.15
C HIS A 106 -17.31 12.04 12.14
N GLU A 107 -16.49 11.07 11.71
CA GLU A 107 -15.01 11.16 11.65
C GLU A 107 -14.30 11.25 13.02
N GLY A 108 -15.03 11.20 14.14
CA GLY A 108 -14.46 11.35 15.48
C GLY A 108 -13.70 10.15 16.03
N SER A 109 -13.75 8.98 15.38
CA SER A 109 -13.11 7.77 15.90
C SER A 109 -11.66 7.65 15.44
N LEU A 110 -10.73 8.04 16.32
CA LEU A 110 -9.28 7.85 16.13
C LEU A 110 -8.89 6.41 15.82
N LEU A 111 -9.59 5.43 16.43
CA LEU A 111 -9.31 4.02 16.20
C LEU A 111 -9.66 3.59 14.77
N LEU A 112 -10.81 4.02 14.26
CA LEU A 112 -11.22 3.66 12.89
C LEU A 112 -10.33 4.34 11.85
N GLU A 113 -9.93 5.59 12.09
CA GLU A 113 -8.94 6.26 11.24
C GLU A 113 -7.60 5.52 11.26
N PHE A 114 -7.14 5.07 12.43
CA PHE A 114 -5.92 4.27 12.51
C PHE A 114 -6.04 2.96 11.74
N ILE A 115 -7.18 2.27 11.83
CA ILE A 115 -7.43 1.03 11.07
C ILE A 115 -7.43 1.30 9.56
N HIS A 116 -8.05 2.41 9.12
CA HIS A 116 -8.00 2.88 7.74
C HIS A 116 -6.57 3.08 7.26
N THR A 117 -5.85 3.96 7.95
CA THR A 117 -4.46 4.29 7.68
C THR A 117 -3.56 3.05 7.65
N TYR A 118 -3.69 2.17 8.64
CA TYR A 118 -2.90 0.95 8.73
C TYR A 118 -3.24 -0.02 7.58
N GLY A 119 -4.52 -0.14 7.23
CA GLY A 119 -4.99 -0.92 6.08
C GLY A 119 -4.33 -0.45 4.78
N MET A 120 -4.22 0.86 4.59
CA MET A 120 -3.54 1.47 3.44
C MET A 120 -2.04 1.18 3.43
N VAL A 121 -1.34 1.39 4.54
CA VAL A 121 0.10 1.06 4.67
C VAL A 121 0.37 -0.40 4.31
N VAL A 122 -0.44 -1.33 4.84
CA VAL A 122 -0.30 -2.77 4.55
C VAL A 122 -0.62 -3.08 3.10
N CYS A 123 -1.65 -2.45 2.52
CA CYS A 123 -2.00 -2.61 1.11
C CYS A 123 -0.84 -2.21 0.20
N PHE A 124 -0.32 -0.99 0.36
CA PHE A 124 0.79 -0.46 -0.44
C PHE A 124 2.02 -1.37 -0.36
N GLY A 125 2.39 -1.79 0.86
CA GLY A 125 3.53 -2.69 1.06
C GLY A 125 3.33 -4.05 0.37
N LEU A 126 2.15 -4.66 0.52
CA LEU A 126 1.85 -5.94 -0.10
C LEU A 126 1.76 -5.87 -1.63
N VAL A 127 1.27 -4.77 -2.21
CA VAL A 127 1.30 -4.58 -3.68
C VAL A 127 2.74 -4.45 -4.18
N VAL A 128 3.59 -3.69 -3.50
CA VAL A 128 5.01 -3.56 -3.88
C VAL A 128 5.72 -4.92 -3.78
N TYR A 129 5.44 -5.68 -2.71
CA TYR A 129 5.93 -7.04 -2.58
C TYR A 129 5.44 -7.95 -3.73
N ALA A 130 4.15 -7.89 -4.05
CA ALA A 130 3.57 -8.66 -5.14
C ALA A 130 4.21 -8.32 -6.50
N LEU A 131 4.45 -7.03 -6.78
CA LEU A 131 5.14 -6.59 -7.98
C LEU A 131 6.54 -7.18 -8.05
N MET A 132 7.33 -7.09 -6.98
CA MET A 132 8.67 -7.68 -6.94
C MET A 132 8.64 -9.20 -7.14
N GLU A 133 7.70 -9.92 -6.51
CA GLU A 133 7.53 -11.36 -6.72
C GLU A 133 7.07 -11.72 -8.13
N ALA A 134 6.20 -10.91 -8.75
CA ALA A 134 5.74 -11.12 -10.12
C ALA A 134 6.89 -10.94 -11.11
N PHE A 135 7.67 -9.86 -10.97
CA PHE A 135 8.86 -9.64 -11.79
C PHE A 135 9.89 -10.75 -11.60
N ASP A 136 10.14 -11.15 -10.36
CA ASP A 136 11.11 -12.21 -10.06
C ASP A 136 10.67 -13.56 -10.64
N ASN A 137 9.43 -13.99 -10.39
CA ASN A 137 8.98 -15.34 -10.73
C ASN A 137 8.39 -15.50 -12.13
N ARG A 138 7.90 -14.43 -12.75
CA ARG A 138 7.23 -14.49 -14.06
C ARG A 138 8.04 -13.85 -15.18
N VAL A 139 8.85 -12.85 -14.87
CA VAL A 139 9.59 -12.08 -15.89
C VAL A 139 11.07 -12.45 -15.90
N PHE A 140 11.77 -12.31 -14.78
CA PHE A 140 13.21 -12.47 -14.73
C PHE A 140 13.66 -13.90 -14.46
N ASN A 141 12.84 -14.70 -13.77
CA ASN A 141 13.21 -15.98 -13.17
C ASN A 141 14.45 -15.84 -12.29
N PHE A 142 14.60 -14.77 -11.49
CA PHE A 142 15.83 -14.55 -10.73
C PHE A 142 15.98 -15.58 -9.60
N SER A 143 14.95 -15.81 -8.79
CA SER A 143 14.97 -16.73 -7.65
C SER A 143 14.76 -18.21 -8.01
N GLN A 144 14.36 -18.52 -9.25
CA GLN A 144 14.03 -19.90 -9.67
C GLN A 144 15.29 -20.64 -10.16
N GLY A 145 15.96 -21.40 -9.28
CA GLY A 145 17.24 -22.05 -9.58
C GLY A 145 17.27 -22.89 -10.86
N GLU A 146 16.17 -23.57 -11.19
CA GLU A 146 16.05 -24.45 -12.36
C GLU A 146 15.89 -23.70 -13.69
N LYS A 147 15.48 -22.43 -13.65
CA LYS A 147 15.19 -21.64 -14.86
C LYS A 147 16.28 -20.63 -15.15
N LYS A 148 16.55 -20.47 -16.46
CA LYS A 148 17.47 -19.46 -16.97
C LYS A 148 16.95 -18.06 -16.66
N CYS A 149 17.80 -17.25 -16.06
CA CYS A 149 17.50 -15.85 -15.81
C CYS A 149 17.41 -15.09 -17.15
N VAL A 150 16.33 -14.35 -17.36
CA VAL A 150 16.08 -13.62 -18.60
C VAL A 150 17.08 -12.48 -18.80
N LEU A 151 17.62 -11.92 -17.70
CA LEU A 151 18.63 -10.86 -17.74
C LEU A 151 20.06 -11.36 -18.00
N LEU A 152 20.27 -12.66 -18.27
CA LEU A 152 21.61 -13.21 -18.53
C LEU A 152 22.34 -12.50 -19.69
N PRO A 153 21.71 -12.21 -20.85
CA PRO A 153 22.40 -11.52 -21.95
C PRO A 153 22.90 -10.13 -21.57
N LEU A 154 22.16 -9.42 -20.71
CA LEU A 154 22.56 -8.11 -20.21
C LEU A 154 23.64 -8.20 -19.13
N CYS A 155 23.56 -9.21 -18.25
CA CYS A 155 24.53 -9.39 -17.17
C CYS A 155 25.85 -10.02 -17.66
N GLY A 156 25.83 -10.76 -18.76
CA GLY A 156 26.94 -11.59 -19.27
C GLY A 156 27.22 -12.84 -18.41
N ARG A 157 27.05 -12.76 -17.10
CA ARG A 157 27.25 -13.87 -16.14
C ARG A 157 26.11 -13.90 -15.11
N CYS A 158 25.88 -15.05 -14.47
CA CYS A 158 24.82 -15.22 -13.49
C CYS A 158 25.27 -16.10 -12.32
N TYR A 159 24.93 -15.66 -11.10
CA TYR A 159 25.27 -16.34 -9.85
C TYR A 159 24.76 -17.79 -9.77
N LYS A 160 23.78 -18.15 -10.59
CA LYS A 160 23.24 -19.52 -10.67
C LYS A 160 24.17 -20.50 -11.37
N TYR A 161 25.01 -20.01 -12.28
CA TYR A 161 25.86 -20.84 -13.14
C TYR A 161 27.34 -20.68 -12.84
N SER A 162 27.72 -19.64 -12.10
CA SER A 162 29.09 -19.38 -11.69
C SER A 162 29.13 -18.56 -10.41
N GLU A 163 30.26 -18.59 -9.69
CA GLU A 163 30.47 -17.82 -8.46
C GLU A 163 30.72 -16.33 -8.74
N VAL A 164 29.72 -15.67 -9.32
CA VAL A 164 29.75 -14.24 -9.65
C VAL A 164 28.63 -13.50 -8.94
N ARG A 165 28.86 -12.22 -8.66
CA ARG A 165 27.82 -11.33 -8.09
C ARG A 165 26.80 -10.99 -9.17
N CYS A 166 25.52 -10.88 -8.78
CA CYS A 166 24.46 -10.53 -9.73
C CYS A 166 24.33 -9.02 -9.93
N ASN A 167 24.24 -8.55 -11.19
CA ASN A 167 23.99 -7.13 -11.51
C ASN A 167 22.63 -6.62 -11.01
N LEU A 168 21.60 -7.47 -10.96
CA LEU A 168 20.28 -7.08 -10.43
C LEU A 168 20.37 -6.67 -8.95
N ARG A 169 21.23 -7.34 -8.17
CA ARG A 169 21.50 -6.96 -6.77
C ARG A 169 22.05 -5.54 -6.66
N TYR A 170 22.92 -5.12 -7.57
CA TYR A 170 23.46 -3.76 -7.59
C TYR A 170 22.39 -2.70 -7.88
N ILE A 171 21.43 -3.02 -8.76
CA ILE A 171 20.28 -2.14 -9.00
C ILE A 171 19.49 -1.95 -7.70
N PHE A 172 19.18 -3.03 -6.97
CA PHE A 172 18.51 -2.92 -5.67
C PHE A 172 19.33 -2.18 -4.62
N LEU A 173 20.65 -2.38 -4.58
CA LEU A 173 21.56 -1.62 -3.70
C LEU A 173 21.55 -0.11 -4.00
N MET A 174 21.16 0.32 -5.21
CA MET A 174 20.98 1.74 -5.55
C MET A 174 19.55 2.23 -5.29
N VAL A 175 18.53 1.42 -5.60
CA VAL A 175 17.12 1.80 -5.43
C VAL A 175 16.76 2.00 -3.96
N VAL A 176 17.26 1.14 -3.06
CA VAL A 176 16.95 1.21 -1.62
C VAL A 176 17.39 2.55 -1.00
N PRO A 177 18.65 3.01 -1.11
CA PRO A 177 19.06 4.30 -0.52
C PRO A 177 18.37 5.51 -1.19
N VAL A 178 18.10 5.46 -2.50
CA VAL A 178 17.32 6.52 -3.16
C VAL A 178 15.91 6.60 -2.58
N THR A 179 15.25 5.46 -2.38
CA THR A 179 13.92 5.42 -1.76
C THR A 179 13.96 5.91 -0.31
N ALA A 180 15.00 5.57 0.45
CA ALA A 180 15.22 6.07 1.80
C ALA A 180 15.42 7.59 1.85
N ALA A 181 16.13 8.17 0.87
CA ALA A 181 16.30 9.61 0.76
C ALA A 181 14.96 10.32 0.47
N ILE A 182 14.08 9.72 -0.34
CA ILE A 182 12.73 10.25 -0.61
C ILE A 182 11.89 10.30 0.69
N ALA A 183 12.12 9.41 1.66
CA ALA A 183 11.46 9.47 2.96
C ALA A 183 11.77 10.74 3.77
N LEU A 184 12.79 11.51 3.40
CA LEU A 184 13.08 12.78 4.04
C LEU A 184 12.16 13.90 3.55
N VAL A 185 11.48 13.74 2.40
CA VAL A 185 10.61 14.79 1.83
C VAL A 185 9.44 15.14 2.75
N PRO A 186 8.60 14.19 3.22
CA PRO A 186 7.48 14.53 4.11
C PRO A 186 7.93 15.09 5.47
N LEU A 187 9.16 14.79 5.92
CA LEU A 187 9.69 15.31 7.19
C LEU A 187 9.88 16.84 7.17
N THR A 188 10.00 17.45 6.00
CA THR A 188 10.13 18.91 5.84
C THR A 188 8.80 19.64 5.88
N ALA A 189 7.68 18.91 5.83
CA ALA A 189 6.35 19.45 5.66
C ALA A 189 5.87 20.17 6.94
N SER A 190 5.45 21.44 6.87
CA SER A 190 4.95 22.16 8.05
C SER A 190 3.66 21.54 8.59
N LEU A 191 3.62 21.23 9.89
CA LEU A 191 2.38 20.81 10.56
C LEU A 191 1.49 22.02 10.82
N GLY A 192 0.18 21.87 10.68
CA GLY A 192 -0.76 22.94 11.05
C GLY A 192 -2.21 22.56 10.88
N ASN A 193 -3.05 22.99 11.82
CA ASN A 193 -4.49 22.76 11.74
C ASN A 193 -5.12 23.73 10.74
N LYS A 194 -5.63 23.18 9.65
CA LYS A 194 -6.46 23.88 8.68
C LYS A 194 -7.72 23.07 8.48
N LEU A 195 -8.66 23.24 9.40
CA LEU A 195 -9.99 22.64 9.31
C LEU A 195 -10.95 23.65 8.69
N TYR A 196 -11.74 23.17 7.76
CA TYR A 196 -12.72 23.94 7.02
C TYR A 196 -14.10 23.32 7.25
N ALA A 197 -15.11 24.14 7.51
CA ALA A 197 -16.48 23.66 7.67
C ALA A 197 -17.34 24.15 6.50
N GLY A 198 -18.03 23.22 5.84
CA GLY A 198 -18.92 23.52 4.72
C GLY A 198 -20.23 22.76 4.81
N ASN A 199 -21.24 23.23 4.07
CA ASN A 199 -22.50 22.51 3.93
C ASN A 199 -22.53 21.74 2.61
N VAL A 200 -22.75 20.43 2.69
CA VAL A 200 -22.98 19.55 1.54
C VAL A 200 -24.44 19.09 1.57
N PHE A 201 -25.25 19.63 0.66
CA PHE A 201 -26.69 19.36 0.59
C PHE A 201 -27.43 19.50 1.94
N GLY A 202 -27.04 20.51 2.73
CA GLY A 202 -27.64 20.81 4.03
C GLY A 202 -27.03 20.07 5.22
N ASN A 203 -26.04 19.18 5.01
CA ASN A 203 -25.29 18.54 6.08
C ASN A 203 -23.97 19.28 6.31
N ALA A 204 -23.65 19.55 7.58
CA ALA A 204 -22.36 20.12 7.95
C ALA A 204 -21.27 19.05 7.81
N VAL A 205 -20.24 19.36 7.03
CA VAL A 205 -19.07 18.49 6.80
C VAL A 205 -17.82 19.28 7.15
N VAL A 206 -16.90 18.63 7.86
CA VAL A 206 -15.59 19.19 8.19
C VAL A 206 -14.58 18.62 7.22
N PHE A 207 -13.90 19.48 6.49
CA PHE A 207 -12.80 19.13 5.61
C PHE A 207 -11.50 19.50 6.28
N GLY A 208 -10.55 18.58 6.31
CA GLY A 208 -9.22 18.88 6.81
C GLY A 208 -8.55 17.65 7.38
N HIS A 209 -7.43 17.89 8.04
CA HIS A 209 -6.62 16.82 8.54
C HIS A 209 -6.09 17.18 9.93
N PRO A 210 -6.61 16.57 11.00
CA PRO A 210 -6.16 16.81 12.36
C PRO A 210 -4.64 16.70 12.53
N LEU A 211 -4.08 17.52 13.43
CA LEU A 211 -2.63 17.55 13.70
C LEU A 211 -2.05 16.18 14.03
N LEU A 212 -2.80 15.36 14.77
CA LEU A 212 -2.37 14.02 15.16
C LEU A 212 -2.13 13.13 13.93
N TYR A 213 -3.02 13.20 12.95
CA TYR A 213 -2.89 12.42 11.72
C TYR A 213 -1.75 12.96 10.86
N GLN A 214 -1.62 14.29 10.73
CA GLN A 214 -0.46 14.90 10.07
C GLN A 214 0.85 14.41 10.70
N PHE A 215 0.95 14.41 12.03
CA PHE A 215 2.15 13.93 12.72
C PHE A 215 2.43 12.45 12.40
N LEU A 216 1.41 11.61 12.47
CA LEU A 216 1.54 10.18 12.15
C LEU A 216 2.05 9.99 10.71
N GLU A 217 1.38 10.64 9.76
CA GLU A 217 1.58 10.43 8.33
C GLU A 217 2.85 11.09 7.81
N VAL A 218 3.20 12.31 8.22
CA VAL A 218 4.37 13.04 7.69
C VAL A 218 5.57 13.09 8.62
N ARG A 219 5.48 12.54 9.84
CA ARG A 219 6.64 12.34 10.72
C ARG A 219 6.88 10.88 11.02
N LEU A 220 5.92 10.21 11.66
CA LEU A 220 6.15 8.88 12.19
C LEU A 220 6.40 7.86 11.07
N TYR A 221 5.58 7.85 10.02
CA TYR A 221 5.72 6.86 8.93
C TYR A 221 6.98 7.00 8.09
N PRO A 222 7.39 8.20 7.65
CA PRO A 222 8.68 8.34 6.99
C PRO A 222 9.83 7.89 7.90
N TRP A 223 9.84 8.29 9.18
CA TRP A 223 10.86 7.83 10.13
C TRP A 223 10.85 6.31 10.31
N ALA A 224 9.67 5.70 10.48
CA ALA A 224 9.50 4.26 10.64
C ALA A 224 9.88 3.48 9.38
N SER A 225 9.82 4.09 8.19
CA SER A 225 10.26 3.47 6.94
C SER A 225 11.79 3.30 6.84
N LEU A 226 12.56 4.22 7.45
CA LEU A 226 14.03 4.24 7.35
C LEU A 226 14.70 2.98 7.93
N PRO A 227 14.33 2.46 9.11
CA PRO A 227 14.84 1.19 9.61
C PRO A 227 14.59 0.02 8.65
N PHE A 228 13.43 -0.02 7.99
CA PHE A 228 13.12 -1.08 7.03
C PHE A 228 13.98 -0.98 5.76
N PHE A 229 14.22 0.23 5.25
CA PHE A 229 15.16 0.43 4.15
C PHE A 229 16.60 0.10 4.54
N ALA A 230 17.04 0.49 5.74
CA ALA A 230 18.36 0.15 6.26
C ALA A 230 18.55 -1.37 6.38
N LEU A 231 17.56 -2.09 6.92
CA LEU A 231 17.58 -3.55 7.01
C LEU A 231 17.60 -4.21 5.63
N SER A 232 16.79 -3.72 4.68
CA SER A 232 16.80 -4.19 3.30
C SER A 232 18.18 -4.03 2.66
N PHE A 233 18.79 -2.85 2.82
CA PHE A 233 20.13 -2.55 2.31
C PHE A 233 21.21 -3.43 2.95
N LEU A 234 21.21 -3.57 4.27
CA LEU A 234 22.17 -4.38 5.00
C LEU A 234 22.07 -5.87 4.63
N LEU A 235 20.86 -6.40 4.43
CA LEU A 235 20.66 -7.78 3.97
C LEU A 235 21.23 -8.00 2.58
N LEU A 236 21.01 -7.05 1.66
CA LEU A 236 21.61 -7.10 0.33
C LEU A 236 23.14 -6.97 0.39
N LEU A 237 23.68 -6.16 1.31
CA LEU A 237 25.12 -5.95 1.43
C LEU A 237 25.84 -7.18 2.02
N LEU A 238 25.32 -7.70 3.15
CA LEU A 238 25.97 -8.72 3.97
C LEU A 238 25.64 -10.15 3.54
N SER A 239 24.37 -10.46 3.25
CA SER A 239 23.92 -11.82 2.95
C SER A 239 23.99 -12.19 1.46
N LYS A 240 24.53 -11.27 0.64
CA LYS A 240 24.67 -11.41 -0.81
C LYS A 240 23.35 -11.90 -1.46
N GLU A 241 23.39 -12.93 -2.31
CA GLU A 241 22.25 -13.43 -3.06
C GLU A 241 21.23 -14.16 -2.16
N SER A 242 21.67 -14.76 -1.05
CA SER A 242 20.78 -15.43 -0.09
C SER A 242 19.87 -14.44 0.68
N GLY A 243 20.28 -13.18 0.78
CA GLY A 243 19.51 -12.11 1.44
C GLY A 243 18.41 -11.50 0.58
N PHE A 244 18.37 -11.79 -0.72
CA PHE A 244 17.50 -11.09 -1.66
C PHE A 244 16.01 -11.22 -1.31
N GLY A 245 15.55 -12.44 -0.97
CA GLY A 245 14.16 -12.67 -0.57
C GLY A 245 13.74 -11.85 0.66
N ALA A 246 14.58 -11.82 1.69
CA ALA A 246 14.33 -11.03 2.89
C ALA A 246 14.35 -9.52 2.61
N SER A 247 15.27 -9.06 1.77
CA SER A 247 15.37 -7.64 1.39
C SER A 247 14.13 -7.12 0.69
N LYS A 248 13.48 -7.93 -0.18
CA LYS A 248 12.21 -7.58 -0.83
C LYS A 248 11.11 -7.29 0.20
N ILE A 249 11.02 -8.11 1.25
CA ILE A 249 10.01 -7.94 2.29
C ILE A 249 10.24 -6.64 3.06
N PHE A 250 11.46 -6.41 3.56
CA PHE A 250 11.77 -5.19 4.29
C PHE A 250 11.64 -3.95 3.41
N TYR A 251 12.05 -4.01 2.14
CA TYR A 251 11.82 -2.94 1.19
C TYR A 251 10.33 -2.64 1.03
N ALA A 252 9.51 -3.66 0.78
CA ALA A 252 8.07 -3.52 0.67
C ALA A 252 7.42 -2.92 1.92
N MET A 253 7.86 -3.30 3.12
CA MET A 253 7.38 -2.71 4.38
C MET A 253 7.72 -1.22 4.49
N GLY A 254 8.96 -0.85 4.13
CA GLY A 254 9.37 0.55 4.06
C GLY A 254 8.55 1.35 3.04
N VAL A 255 8.34 0.79 1.85
CA VAL A 255 7.50 1.44 0.81
C VAL A 255 6.03 1.50 1.21
N GLY A 256 5.51 0.56 1.99
CA GLY A 256 4.13 0.64 2.50
C GLY A 256 3.92 1.90 3.36
N LEU A 257 4.82 2.12 4.33
CA LEU A 257 4.79 3.30 5.19
C LEU A 257 5.05 4.59 4.41
N LEU A 258 6.11 4.59 3.60
CA LEU A 258 6.48 5.77 2.81
C LEU A 258 5.45 6.11 1.73
N GLY A 259 4.89 5.10 1.07
CA GLY A 259 3.93 5.26 -0.03
C GLY A 259 2.65 5.93 0.44
N PHE A 260 2.08 5.47 1.56
CA PHE A 260 0.92 6.11 2.16
C PHE A 260 1.25 7.54 2.63
N SER A 261 2.39 7.71 3.31
CA SER A 261 2.88 9.03 3.75
C SER A 261 3.03 10.02 2.59
N LEU A 262 3.65 9.61 1.48
CA LEU A 262 3.83 10.44 0.30
C LEU A 262 2.49 10.78 -0.35
N MET A 263 1.59 9.82 -0.48
CA MET A 263 0.25 10.05 -1.04
C MET A 263 -0.48 11.15 -0.26
N ARG A 264 -0.54 11.01 1.07
CA ARG A 264 -1.18 11.99 1.95
C ARG A 264 -0.44 13.32 1.96
N PHE A 265 0.89 13.29 1.94
CA PHE A 265 1.71 14.49 1.79
C PHE A 265 1.34 15.24 0.49
N PHE A 266 1.25 14.56 -0.65
CA PHE A 266 0.90 15.20 -1.92
C PHE A 266 -0.51 15.78 -1.91
N PHE A 267 -1.50 15.10 -1.34
CA PHE A 267 -2.86 15.64 -1.26
C PHE A 267 -2.97 16.80 -0.30
N TYR A 268 -2.51 16.65 0.95
CA TYR A 268 -2.66 17.71 1.93
C TYR A 268 -1.79 18.91 1.64
N TRP A 269 -0.52 18.74 1.24
CA TRP A 269 0.34 19.87 0.93
C TRP A 269 0.08 20.45 -0.46
N GLY A 270 -0.34 19.63 -1.43
CA GLY A 270 -0.72 20.11 -2.76
C GLY A 270 -2.03 20.90 -2.77
N TYR A 271 -2.97 20.54 -1.90
CA TYR A 271 -4.32 21.12 -1.85
C TYR A 271 -4.65 21.84 -0.54
N GLN A 272 -3.66 22.37 0.18
CA GLN A 272 -3.88 23.07 1.47
C GLN A 272 -4.93 24.18 1.44
N LYS A 273 -5.13 24.81 0.27
CA LYS A 273 -6.09 25.91 0.10
C LYS A 273 -7.47 25.44 -0.31
N ASN A 274 -7.61 24.18 -0.70
CA ASN A 274 -8.88 23.61 -1.15
C ASN A 274 -8.95 22.11 -0.82
N PRO A 275 -9.21 21.76 0.46
CA PRO A 275 -9.17 20.38 0.94
C PRO A 275 -10.22 19.48 0.29
N LEU A 276 -11.32 20.04 -0.22
CA LEU A 276 -12.32 19.27 -0.97
C LEU A 276 -11.71 18.54 -2.17
N TRP A 277 -10.75 19.18 -2.86
CA TRP A 277 -10.06 18.54 -3.97
C TRP A 277 -9.04 17.51 -3.49
N ALA A 278 -8.47 17.67 -2.30
CA ALA A 278 -7.61 16.66 -1.70
C ALA A 278 -8.38 15.34 -1.56
N ASP A 279 -9.54 15.37 -0.91
CA ASP A 279 -10.40 14.20 -0.69
C ASP A 279 -10.86 13.61 -2.02
N ARG A 280 -11.33 14.45 -2.95
CA ARG A 280 -11.72 13.99 -4.29
C ARG A 280 -10.58 13.25 -5.00
N TRP A 281 -9.37 13.81 -4.97
CA TRP A 281 -8.22 13.19 -5.63
C TRP A 281 -7.78 11.91 -4.94
N GLU A 282 -7.86 11.84 -3.61
CA GLU A 282 -7.66 10.61 -2.85
C GLU A 282 -8.58 9.51 -3.38
N GLU A 283 -9.90 9.74 -3.38
CA GLU A 283 -10.90 8.77 -3.87
C GLU A 283 -10.68 8.34 -5.33
N ILE A 284 -10.31 9.28 -6.20
CA ILE A 284 -10.03 8.98 -7.62
C ILE A 284 -8.76 8.14 -7.77
N THR A 285 -7.69 8.45 -7.04
CA THR A 285 -6.44 7.69 -7.14
C THR A 285 -6.57 6.29 -6.58
N GLU A 286 -7.36 6.11 -5.51
CA GLU A 286 -7.70 4.79 -4.99
C GLU A 286 -8.52 3.97 -5.98
N PHE A 287 -9.52 4.59 -6.62
CA PHE A 287 -10.27 3.95 -7.70
C PHE A 287 -9.35 3.49 -8.84
N LEU A 288 -8.47 4.37 -9.32
CA LEU A 288 -7.52 4.05 -10.39
C LEU A 288 -6.56 2.92 -9.97
N PHE A 289 -6.06 2.96 -8.74
CA PHE A 289 -5.23 1.91 -8.17
C PHE A 289 -5.93 0.55 -8.19
N ILE A 290 -7.16 0.46 -7.68
CA ILE A 290 -7.92 -0.79 -7.65
C ILE A 290 -8.29 -1.26 -9.07
N ALA A 291 -8.67 -0.35 -9.97
CA ALA A 291 -8.98 -0.67 -11.35
C ALA A 291 -7.78 -1.27 -12.11
N VAL A 292 -6.58 -0.70 -11.91
CA VAL A 292 -5.33 -1.22 -12.49
C VAL A 292 -5.01 -2.62 -11.93
N VAL A 293 -5.11 -2.80 -10.60
CA VAL A 293 -4.89 -4.12 -9.99
C VAL A 293 -5.88 -5.15 -10.52
N PHE A 294 -7.16 -4.79 -10.65
CA PHE A 294 -8.18 -5.67 -11.20
C PHE A 294 -7.85 -6.09 -12.63
N TRP A 295 -7.48 -5.13 -13.49
CA TRP A 295 -7.09 -5.40 -14.87
C TRP A 295 -5.89 -6.36 -14.95
N ILE A 296 -4.84 -6.13 -14.15
CA ILE A 296 -3.66 -7.01 -14.08
C ILE A 296 -4.08 -8.43 -13.69
N VAL A 297 -4.93 -8.58 -12.66
CA VAL A 297 -5.41 -9.89 -12.19
C VAL A 297 -6.18 -10.63 -13.28
N LEU A 298 -7.05 -9.94 -14.02
CA LEU A 298 -7.79 -10.53 -15.15
C LEU A 298 -6.84 -11.01 -16.25
N ARG A 299 -5.82 -10.21 -16.60
CA ARG A 299 -4.82 -10.58 -17.62
C ARG A 299 -3.99 -11.79 -17.20
N VAL A 300 -3.48 -11.81 -15.98
CA VAL A 300 -2.71 -12.96 -15.46
C VAL A 300 -3.56 -14.23 -15.46
N ARG A 301 -4.83 -14.12 -15.06
CA ARG A 301 -5.76 -15.26 -15.06
C ARG A 301 -6.02 -15.80 -16.46
N ALA A 302 -6.29 -14.92 -17.43
CA ALA A 302 -6.57 -15.31 -18.81
C ALA A 302 -5.38 -16.08 -19.43
N VAL A 303 -4.15 -15.57 -19.25
CA VAL A 303 -2.93 -16.27 -19.70
C VAL A 303 -2.76 -17.61 -19.00
N SER A 304 -2.99 -17.67 -17.69
CA SER A 304 -2.85 -18.93 -16.95
C SER A 304 -3.81 -20.03 -17.44
N GLN A 305 -5.02 -19.66 -17.84
CA GLN A 305 -6.01 -20.60 -18.37
C GLN A 305 -5.64 -21.13 -19.76
N GLN A 306 -4.91 -20.35 -20.58
CA GLN A 306 -4.45 -20.79 -21.89
C GLN A 306 -3.30 -21.82 -21.80
N LEU A 307 -2.53 -21.77 -20.71
CA LEU A 307 -1.39 -22.66 -20.49
C LEU A 307 -1.78 -24.01 -19.85
N GLU A 308 -3.00 -24.15 -19.32
CA GLU A 308 -3.47 -25.45 -18.83
C GLU A 308 -3.71 -26.36 -20.04
N PRO A 309 -2.91 -27.43 -20.25
CA PRO A 309 -3.12 -28.34 -21.36
C PRO A 309 -4.52 -28.91 -21.22
N LYS A 310 -5.31 -28.88 -22.31
CA LYS A 310 -6.64 -29.51 -22.36
C LYS A 310 -6.47 -30.97 -21.89
N ARG A 311 -6.86 -31.25 -20.65
CA ARG A 311 -6.99 -32.62 -20.11
C ARG A 311 -8.13 -33.27 -20.88
N GLY A 312 -7.84 -33.77 -22.07
CA GLY A 312 -8.89 -34.15 -23.00
C GLY A 312 -8.34 -34.60 -24.35
N TYR A 313 -7.54 -35.66 -24.32
CA TYR A 313 -7.79 -36.81 -25.17
C TYR A 313 -7.40 -38.05 -24.33
N SER A 314 -8.35 -38.54 -23.54
CA SER A 314 -8.35 -39.95 -23.19
C SER A 314 -8.38 -40.70 -24.52
N SER A 315 -7.29 -41.40 -24.83
CA SER A 315 -7.27 -42.45 -25.83
C SER A 315 -8.30 -43.51 -25.43
N ALA A 316 -9.54 -43.30 -25.86
CA ALA A 316 -10.51 -44.35 -25.96
C ALA A 316 -10.10 -45.22 -27.14
N GLY A 317 -9.74 -46.47 -26.85
CA GLY A 317 -9.75 -47.55 -27.82
C GLY A 317 -8.42 -47.89 -28.48
N SER A 318 -7.70 -48.84 -27.87
CA SER A 318 -7.35 -50.11 -28.52
C SER A 318 -6.95 -51.11 -27.45
#